data_AF-A0A7C9EXU1-F1
#
_entry.id   AF-A0A7C9EXU1-F1
#
_cell.length_a   1.000
_cell.length_b   1.000
_cell.length_c   1.000
_cell.angle_alpha   90.00
_cell.angle_beta   90.00
_cell.angle_gamma   90.00
#
_symmetry.space_group_name_H-M   'P 1'
#
loop_
_entity.id
_entity.type
_entity.pdbx_description
1 polymer ?
#
loop_
_entity_poly.entity_id
_entity_poly.type
_entity_poly.pdbx_seq_one_letter_code
_entity_poly.pdbx_strand_id
1 'polypeptide(L)'
;AIGATNIGSIQLFIEPELRTNRPRKKLLQTEPPEERLYQPQGVGVMVKKGDELAAFNMGSTVVLIFQAPVHKSLKDEALSSDFRFCIKRGDRIHMGEAIGRW
;
A
#
# COMPACT_ATOMS: atom_id res chain seq x y z
N ALA A 1 6.68 15.11 6.95
CA ALA A 1 6.51 13.65 7.05
C ALA A 1 7.79 12.96 6.59
N ILE A 2 8.36 12.08 7.39
CA ILE A 2 9.51 11.25 7.01
C ILE A 2 8.94 10.07 6.21
N GLY A 3 9.37 9.87 4.97
CA GLY A 3 8.96 8.72 4.16
C GLY A 3 9.56 7.43 4.71
N ALA A 4 8.75 6.40 4.93
CA ALA A 4 9.23 5.06 5.25
C ALA A 4 8.98 4.13 4.06
N THR A 5 9.91 3.20 3.83
CA THR A 5 10.02 2.34 2.65
C THR A 5 8.78 1.46 2.37
N ASN A 6 7.83 1.35 3.32
CA ASN A 6 6.63 0.51 3.22
C ASN A 6 5.30 1.29 3.34
N ILE A 7 5.33 2.62 3.40
CA ILE A 7 4.13 3.44 3.60
C ILE A 7 3.61 3.95 2.25
N GLY A 8 2.44 3.44 1.86
CA GLY A 8 1.79 3.73 0.58
C GLY A 8 0.88 4.94 0.62
N SER A 9 0.35 5.31 1.79
CA SER A 9 -0.26 6.62 2.01
C SER A 9 -0.35 6.96 3.48
N ILE A 10 -0.51 8.24 3.78
CA ILE A 10 -0.76 8.79 5.11
C ILE A 10 -2.15 9.40 5.10
N GLN A 11 -2.94 9.09 6.11
CA GLN A 11 -4.25 9.70 6.35
C GLN A 11 -4.18 10.49 7.65
N LEU A 12 -4.55 11.77 7.63
CA LEU A 12 -4.77 12.58 8.81
C LEU A 12 -6.28 12.74 9.00
N PHE A 13 -6.83 12.39 10.16
CA PHE A 13 -8.28 12.45 10.36
C PHE A 13 -8.84 13.87 10.36
N ILE A 14 -8.01 14.83 10.77
CA ILE A 14 -8.32 16.26 10.74
C ILE A 14 -8.27 16.85 9.32
N GLU A 15 -7.63 16.16 8.37
CA GLU A 15 -7.54 16.58 6.96
C GLU A 15 -8.00 15.47 6.02
N PRO A 16 -9.33 15.24 5.90
CA PRO A 16 -9.86 14.16 5.06
C PRO A 16 -9.53 14.32 3.57
N GLU A 17 -9.19 15.54 3.15
CA GLU A 17 -8.82 15.85 1.77
C GLU A 17 -7.32 15.67 1.47
N LEU A 18 -6.48 15.49 2.50
CA LEU A 18 -5.05 15.28 2.30
C LEU A 18 -4.81 13.98 1.54
N ARG A 19 -3.99 14.05 0.48
CA ARG A 19 -3.58 12.89 -0.30
C ARG A 19 -2.07 12.90 -0.47
N THR A 20 -1.40 11.91 0.10
CA THR A 20 0.04 11.71 -0.05
C THR A 20 0.37 10.84 -1.26
N ASN A 21 1.67 10.71 -1.58
CA ASN A 21 2.17 9.86 -2.67
C ASN A 21 1.50 10.14 -4.03
N ARG A 22 1.05 11.37 -4.26
CA ARG A 22 0.59 11.81 -5.58
C ARG A 22 1.77 11.76 -6.55
N PRO A 23 1.64 11.11 -7.72
CA PRO A 23 2.70 11.07 -8.71
C PRO A 23 3.00 12.49 -9.20
N ARG A 24 4.12 13.08 -8.77
CA ARG A 24 4.59 14.38 -9.27
C ARG A 24 5.31 14.17 -10.60
N LYS A 25 4.77 14.77 -11.68
CA LYS A 25 5.33 14.69 -13.05
C LYS A 25 6.56 15.57 -13.28
N LYS A 26 6.97 16.41 -12.32
CA LYS A 26 8.02 17.42 -12.53
C LYS A 26 9.30 17.04 -11.79
N LEU A 27 10.42 17.00 -12.53
CA LEU A 27 11.78 16.74 -12.02
C LEU A 27 12.27 17.79 -11.02
N LEU A 28 11.72 19.01 -11.08
CA LEU A 28 12.05 20.12 -10.20
C LEU A 28 10.81 20.50 -9.38
N GLN A 29 10.93 20.56 -8.07
CA GLN A 29 9.86 21.09 -7.21
C GLN A 29 9.80 22.61 -7.41
N THR A 30 8.85 23.07 -8.22
CA THR A 30 8.63 24.50 -8.49
C THR A 30 7.71 25.17 -7.47
N GLU A 31 6.91 24.37 -6.76
CA GLU A 31 5.94 24.86 -5.79
C GLU A 31 6.50 24.77 -4.37
N PRO A 32 6.28 25.80 -3.54
CA PRO A 32 6.65 25.75 -2.14
C PRO A 32 5.91 24.61 -1.42
N PRO A 33 6.48 24.07 -0.33
CA PRO A 33 5.79 23.10 0.50
C PRO A 33 4.48 23.71 1.04
N GLU A 34 3.44 22.89 1.14
CA GLU A 34 2.19 23.30 1.75
C GLU A 34 2.36 23.30 3.27
N GLU A 35 2.17 24.46 3.89
CA GLU A 35 2.23 24.65 5.34
C GLU A 35 0.87 25.10 5.86
N ARG A 36 0.44 24.52 6.99
CA ARG A 36 -0.84 24.86 7.63
C ARG A 36 -0.67 24.97 9.13
N LEU A 37 -1.33 25.98 9.70
CA LEU A 37 -1.40 26.21 11.14
C LEU A 37 -2.80 25.82 11.64
N TYR A 38 -2.87 24.84 12.53
CA TYR A 38 -4.11 24.37 13.12
C TYR A 38 -4.43 25.20 14.37
N GLN A 39 -5.49 25.99 14.32
CA GLN A 39 -6.00 26.73 15.47
C GLN A 39 -7.17 25.99 16.12
N PRO A 40 -7.40 26.15 17.45
CA PRO A 40 -8.54 25.53 18.14
C PRO A 40 -9.90 25.96 17.58
N GLN A 41 -9.99 27.16 17.00
CA GLN A 41 -11.16 27.63 16.26
C GLN A 41 -10.87 27.53 14.75
N GLY A 42 -11.50 26.57 14.06
CA GLY A 42 -11.34 26.37 12.61
C GLY A 42 -11.12 24.91 12.21
N VAL A 43 -10.12 24.65 11.37
CA VAL A 43 -9.77 23.29 10.87
C VAL A 43 -9.01 22.45 11.93
N GLY A 44 -8.56 23.06 13.02
CA GLY A 44 -7.94 22.33 14.12
C GLY A 44 -8.98 21.58 14.97
N VAL A 45 -8.60 20.41 15.47
CA VAL A 45 -9.44 19.58 16.35
C VAL A 45 -8.78 19.44 17.70
N MET A 46 -9.59 19.55 18.77
CA MET A 46 -9.16 19.24 20.12
C MET A 46 -9.05 17.73 20.30
N VAL A 47 -7.82 17.23 20.36
CA VAL A 47 -7.52 15.82 20.67
C VAL A 47 -7.14 15.64 22.12
N LYS A 48 -7.64 14.57 22.72
CA LYS A 48 -7.27 14.12 24.06
C LYS A 48 -6.08 13.17 23.99
N LYS A 49 -5.44 12.96 25.13
CA LYS A 49 -4.36 11.98 25.25
C LYS A 49 -4.91 10.59 24.92
N GLY A 50 -4.30 9.94 23.92
CA GLY A 50 -4.69 8.61 23.46
C GLY A 50 -5.61 8.61 22.23
N ASP A 51 -6.07 9.78 21.79
CA ASP A 51 -6.88 9.88 20.57
C ASP A 51 -6.03 9.58 19.33
N GLU A 52 -6.61 8.85 18.39
CA GLU A 52 -5.99 8.55 17.10
C GLU A 52 -5.98 9.81 16.22
N LEU A 53 -4.81 10.15 15.68
CA LEU A 53 -4.62 11.37 14.87
C LEU A 53 -4.46 11.07 13.39
N ALA A 54 -3.87 9.93 13.08
CA ALA A 54 -3.45 9.58 11.76
C ALA A 54 -3.27 8.07 11.63
N ALA A 55 -3.37 7.60 10.40
CA ALA A 55 -3.05 6.23 10.03
C ALA A 55 -1.97 6.21 8.94
N PHE A 56 -1.07 5.24 9.06
CA PHE A 56 -0.15 4.88 7.98
C PHE A 56 -0.70 3.68 7.23
N ASN A 57 -1.12 3.91 5.99
CA ASN A 57 -1.54 2.83 5.12
C ASN A 57 -0.30 2.25 4.45
N MET A 58 -0.03 0.98 4.71
CA MET A 58 1.05 0.26 4.03
C MET A 58 0.79 0.19 2.52
N GLY A 59 1.84 0.29 1.70
CA GLY A 59 1.73 0.22 0.25
C GLY A 59 2.92 0.85 -0.48
N SER A 60 3.00 0.80 -1.81
CA SER A 60 1.94 0.44 -2.79
C SER A 60 2.11 -0.91 -3.49
N THR A 61 3.22 -1.62 -3.26
CA THR A 61 3.54 -2.86 -3.98
C THR A 61 4.19 -3.85 -3.02
N VAL A 62 3.60 -5.04 -2.90
CA VAL A 62 4.24 -6.20 -2.26
C VAL A 62 4.69 -7.14 -3.36
N VAL A 63 5.98 -7.46 -3.42
CA VAL A 63 6.52 -8.46 -4.35
C VAL A 63 6.67 -9.78 -3.60
N LEU A 64 5.92 -10.80 -4.04
CA LEU A 64 5.96 -12.14 -3.47
C LEU A 64 6.84 -13.04 -4.36
N ILE A 65 7.89 -13.61 -3.78
CA ILE A 65 8.78 -14.56 -4.44
C ILE A 65 8.73 -15.86 -3.64
N PHE A 66 8.35 -16.96 -4.29
CA PHE A 66 8.31 -18.29 -3.69
C PHE A 66 8.58 -19.36 -4.74
N GLN A 67 9.01 -20.54 -4.28
CA GLN A 67 9.18 -21.71 -5.12
C GLN A 67 7.85 -22.46 -5.21
N ALA A 68 7.31 -22.63 -6.42
CA ALA A 68 6.13 -23.45 -6.65
C ALA A 68 6.50 -24.95 -6.68
N PRO A 69 5.64 -25.86 -6.16
CA PRO A 69 5.84 -27.29 -6.31
C PRO A 69 5.87 -27.69 -7.79
N VAL A 70 6.81 -28.56 -8.17
CA VAL A 70 6.97 -29.00 -9.56
C VAL A 70 6.95 -30.52 -9.59
N HIS A 71 6.17 -31.10 -10.51
CA HIS A 71 6.13 -32.54 -10.73
C HIS A 71 6.94 -32.89 -12.00
N LYS A 72 7.70 -33.98 -11.92
CA LYS A 72 8.39 -34.55 -13.07
C LYS A 72 7.42 -35.45 -13.83
N SER A 73 6.99 -35.04 -15.02
CA SER A 73 6.28 -35.94 -15.93
C SER A 73 7.26 -36.96 -16.47
N LEU A 74 6.98 -38.26 -16.28
CA LEU A 74 7.79 -39.36 -16.81
C LEU A 74 7.78 -39.45 -18.36
N LYS A 75 7.02 -38.59 -19.05
CA LYS A 75 6.84 -38.64 -20.51
C LYS A 75 7.34 -37.40 -21.26
N ASP A 76 7.66 -36.32 -20.56
CA ASP A 76 8.20 -35.10 -21.15
C ASP A 76 9.24 -34.51 -20.19
N GLU A 77 10.44 -34.24 -20.68
CA GLU A 77 11.56 -33.57 -19.97
C GLU A 77 11.22 -32.13 -19.50
N ALA A 78 9.97 -31.70 -19.64
CA ALA A 78 9.47 -30.41 -19.19
C ALA A 78 8.92 -30.52 -17.75
N LEU A 79 9.57 -29.81 -16.85
CA LEU A 79 9.09 -29.53 -15.49
C LEU A 79 7.77 -28.72 -15.55
N SER A 80 6.64 -29.36 -15.23
CA SER A 80 5.33 -28.71 -15.15
C SER A 80 4.98 -28.41 -13.69
N SER A 81 4.59 -27.16 -13.41
CA SER A 81 4.10 -26.71 -12.11
C SER A 81 2.58 -26.82 -12.07
N ASP A 82 2.03 -27.40 -11.01
CA ASP A 82 0.58 -27.46 -10.80
C ASP A 82 0.02 -26.19 -10.15
N PHE A 83 0.91 -25.26 -9.75
CA PHE A 83 0.52 -24.02 -9.11
C PHE A 83 -0.24 -23.10 -10.06
N ARG A 84 -1.42 -22.64 -9.63
CA ARG A 84 -2.25 -21.67 -10.34
C ARG A 84 -2.70 -20.55 -9.41
N PHE A 85 -2.53 -19.32 -9.86
CA PHE A 85 -3.12 -18.17 -9.20
C PHE A 85 -4.65 -18.25 -9.29
N CYS A 86 -5.34 -17.99 -8.18
CA CYS A 86 -6.80 -17.88 -8.14
C CYS A 86 -7.27 -16.42 -8.08
N ILE A 87 -6.36 -15.47 -8.29
CA ILE A 87 -6.61 -14.03 -8.34
C ILE A 87 -6.27 -13.48 -9.73
N LYS A 88 -6.91 -12.37 -10.11
CA LYS A 88 -6.71 -11.65 -11.36
C LYS A 88 -6.19 -10.24 -11.08
N ARG A 89 -5.61 -9.63 -12.12
CA ARG A 89 -5.17 -8.24 -12.06
C ARG A 89 -6.38 -7.34 -11.73
N GLY A 90 -6.26 -6.57 -10.65
CA GLY A 90 -7.29 -5.64 -10.18
C GLY A 90 -8.12 -6.17 -9.02
N ASP A 91 -7.98 -7.45 -8.66
CA ASP A 91 -8.67 -8.02 -7.51
C ASP A 91 -8.15 -7.41 -6.20
N ARG A 92 -9.07 -7.19 -5.24
CA ARG A 92 -8.72 -6.81 -3.86
C ARG A 92 -8.45 -8.07 -3.06
N ILE A 93 -7.26 -8.14 -2.46
CA ILE A 93 -6.84 -9.27 -1.62
C ILE A 93 -7.25 -9.01 -0.18
N HIS A 94 -7.98 -9.94 0.43
CA HIS A 94 -8.33 -9.89 1.84
C HIS A 94 -7.38 -10.74 2.68
N MET A 95 -7.21 -10.37 3.95
CA MET A 95 -6.42 -11.15 4.90
C MET A 95 -7.04 -12.55 5.05
N GLY A 96 -6.21 -13.59 4.88
CA GLY A 96 -6.64 -15.00 4.94
C GLY A 96 -7.19 -15.57 3.62
N GLU A 97 -7.32 -14.74 2.58
CA GLU A 97 -7.76 -15.21 1.26
C GLU A 97 -6.60 -15.89 0.51
N ALA A 98 -6.88 -17.05 -0.11
CA ALA A 98 -5.89 -17.75 -0.90
C ALA A 98 -5.61 -17.01 -2.23
N ILE A 99 -4.34 -16.73 -2.50
CA ILE A 99 -3.90 -16.08 -3.75
C ILE A 99 -3.53 -17.09 -4.85
N GLY A 100 -3.30 -18.35 -4.49
CA GLY A 100 -3.03 -19.43 -5.42
C GLY A 100 -3.27 -20.78 -4.78
N ARG A 101 -3.34 -21.80 -5.63
CA ARG A 101 -3.55 -23.20 -5.24
C ARG A 101 -2.54 -24.07 -5.97
N TRP A 102 -2.17 -25.18 -5.36
CA TRP A 102 -1.38 -26.26 -5.93
C TRP A 102 -2.05 -27.58 -5.59
#